data_AF-Q8DX84-F1
#
_entry.id   AF-Q8DX84-F1
#
_cell.length_a   1.000
_cell.length_b   1.000
_cell.length_c   1.000
_cell.angle_alpha   90.00
_cell.angle_beta   90.00
_cell.angle_gamma   90.00
#
_symmetry.space_group_name_H-M   'P 1'
#
loop_
_entity.id
_entity.type
_entity.pdbx_description
1 polymer ?
#
loop_
_entity_poly.entity_id
_entity_poly.type
_entity_poly.pdbx_seq_one_letter_code
_entity_poly.pdbx_strand_id
1 'polypeptide(L)'
;MGYFTVFWQKDGNGKNIPFYEQDEVEDLIIVIKDGRWKGLFIIPKEVAVSKGILSSANSQGKMAMRFYPPWCSDLNRTALVTQRWQLNYFIDLSRNNEGVTT
;
A
#
# COMPACT_ATOMS: atom_id res chain seq x y z
N MET A 1 -6.63 12.36 -7.65
CA MET A 1 -5.22 12.34 -7.16
C MET A 1 -5.06 11.29 -6.06
N GLY A 2 -3.88 10.69 -5.85
CA GLY A 2 -3.64 9.63 -4.85
C GLY A 2 -2.42 9.86 -3.96
N TYR A 3 -2.27 9.09 -2.89
CA TYR A 3 -1.27 9.31 -1.82
C TYR A 3 0.04 8.61 -2.14
N PHE A 4 1.14 9.35 -2.18
CA PHE A 4 2.48 8.80 -2.44
C PHE A 4 3.16 8.39 -1.14
N THR A 5 3.76 7.21 -1.11
CA THR A 5 4.55 6.73 0.02
C THR A 5 5.78 5.95 -0.47
N VAL A 6 6.79 5.87 0.39
CA VAL A 6 8.06 5.18 0.14
C VAL A 6 8.20 4.02 1.12
N PHE A 7 8.75 2.90 0.66
CA PHE A 7 9.02 1.69 1.45
C PHE A 7 10.24 1.01 0.84
N TRP A 8 11.38 1.11 1.52
CA TRP A 8 12.66 0.59 1.04
C TRP A 8 13.58 0.33 2.23
N GLN A 9 14.64 -0.44 1.97
CA GLN A 9 15.70 -0.74 2.94
C GLN A 9 17.08 -0.47 2.32
N LYS A 10 18.13 -0.54 3.13
CA LYS A 10 19.52 -0.46 2.64
C LYS A 10 20.09 -1.86 2.48
N ASP A 11 20.82 -2.09 1.39
CA ASP A 11 21.69 -3.25 1.28
C ASP A 11 22.95 -3.12 2.16
N GLY A 12 23.80 -4.15 2.15
CA GLY A 12 25.07 -4.15 2.90
C GLY A 12 26.07 -3.06 2.49
N ASN A 13 25.87 -2.41 1.34
CA ASN A 13 26.68 -1.29 0.84
C ASN A 13 26.02 0.07 1.10
N GLY A 14 24.87 0.10 1.81
CA GLY A 14 24.14 1.31 2.13
C GLY A 14 23.28 1.88 0.99
N LYS A 15 23.11 1.13 -0.11
CA LYS A 15 22.28 1.52 -1.26
C LYS A 15 20.81 1.23 -0.98
N ASN A 16 19.94 2.15 -1.37
CA ASN A 16 18.49 1.96 -1.24
C ASN A 16 17.99 0.90 -2.23
N ILE A 17 17.30 -0.10 -1.70
CA ILE A 17 16.71 -1.22 -2.44
C ILE A 17 15.27 -1.46 -1.96
N PRO A 18 14.40 -2.04 -2.80
CA PRO A 18 13.11 -2.54 -2.32
C PRO A 18 13.30 -3.69 -1.32
N PHE A 19 12.27 -3.94 -0.53
CA PHE A 19 12.17 -5.17 0.25
C PHE A 19 12.06 -6.40 -0.68
N TYR A 20 12.63 -7.52 -0.24
CA TYR A 20 12.71 -8.78 -0.97
C TYR A 20 11.68 -9.78 -0.42
N GLU A 21 11.19 -10.71 -1.25
CA GLU A 21 10.18 -11.69 -0.85
C GLU A 21 10.63 -12.65 0.25
N GLN A 22 11.94 -12.77 0.52
CA GLN A 22 12.51 -13.58 1.61
C GLN A 22 12.76 -12.76 2.89
N ASP A 23 12.53 -11.45 2.88
CA ASP A 23 12.58 -10.65 4.10
C ASP A 23 11.46 -11.06 5.06
N GLU A 24 11.62 -10.83 6.36
CA GLU A 24 10.65 -11.15 7.42
C GLU A 24 9.39 -10.24 7.42
N VAL A 25 9.11 -9.57 6.29
CA VAL A 25 7.95 -8.70 6.12
C VAL A 25 6.74 -9.53 5.70
N GLU A 26 5.72 -9.56 6.55
CA GLU A 26 4.48 -10.31 6.29
C GLU A 26 3.37 -9.44 5.69
N ASP A 27 3.30 -8.15 6.06
CA ASP A 27 2.32 -7.20 5.54
C ASP A 27 2.93 -5.82 5.30
N LEU A 28 2.51 -5.16 4.22
CA LEU A 28 2.74 -3.73 4.01
C LEU A 28 1.48 -2.95 4.43
N ILE A 29 1.58 -2.23 5.54
CA ILE A 29 0.49 -1.42 6.08
C ILE A 29 0.70 0.06 5.74
N ILE A 30 -0.23 0.65 5.00
CA ILE A 30 -0.22 2.08 4.67
C ILE A 30 -1.38 2.78 5.38
N VAL A 31 -1.06 3.72 6.26
CA VAL A 31 -2.04 4.54 6.98
C VAL A 31 -2.28 5.83 6.20
N ILE A 32 -3.54 6.16 5.93
CA ILE A 32 -3.94 7.45 5.38
C ILE A 32 -4.70 8.23 6.44
N LYS A 33 -4.27 9.48 6.68
CA LYS A 33 -4.95 10.45 7.53
C LYS A 33 -4.97 11.80 6.81
N ASP A 34 -6.13 12.16 6.29
CA ASP A 34 -6.34 13.36 5.48
C ASP A 34 -7.67 14.04 5.88
N GLY A 35 -7.58 14.89 6.90
CA GLY A 35 -8.75 15.55 7.49
C GLY A 35 -9.78 14.54 8.00
N ARG A 36 -10.97 14.55 7.40
CA ARG A 36 -12.06 13.60 7.71
C ARG A 36 -11.84 12.21 7.14
N TRP A 37 -10.94 12.07 6.17
CA TRP A 37 -10.67 10.80 5.50
C TRP A 37 -9.56 10.05 6.23
N LYS A 38 -9.87 8.83 6.67
CA LYS A 38 -8.93 7.96 7.37
C LYS A 38 -9.09 6.55 6.85
N GLY A 39 -7.98 5.84 6.70
CA GLY A 39 -8.05 4.44 6.28
C GLY A 39 -6.71 3.74 6.33
N LEU A 40 -6.77 2.43 6.15
CA LEU A 40 -5.64 1.53 6.12
C LEU A 40 -5.66 0.75 4.81
N PHE A 41 -4.51 0.64 4.15
CA PHE A 41 -4.25 -0.48 3.26
C PHE A 41 -3.42 -1.51 4.02
N ILE A 42 -3.84 -2.77 4.01
CA ILE A 42 -3.08 -3.89 4.56
C ILE A 42 -2.80 -4.85 3.41
N ILE A 43 -1.61 -4.79 2.83
CA ILE A 43 -1.24 -5.58 1.66
C ILE A 43 -0.43 -6.80 2.12
N PRO A 44 -0.98 -8.02 2.04
CA PRO A 44 -0.24 -9.24 2.37
C PRO A 44 0.98 -9.42 1.48
N LYS A 45 2.02 -10.07 2.01
CA LYS A 45 3.27 -10.35 1.31
C LYS A 45 3.07 -10.95 -0.07
N GLU A 46 2.21 -11.95 -0.22
CA GLU A 46 1.96 -12.64 -1.49
C GLU A 46 1.36 -11.69 -2.53
N VAL A 47 0.52 -10.76 -2.07
CA VAL A 47 -0.06 -9.71 -2.91
C VAL A 47 1.01 -8.70 -3.27
N ALA A 48 1.87 -8.31 -2.32
CA ALA A 48 2.98 -7.41 -2.56
C ALA A 48 3.97 -8.00 -3.58
N VAL A 49 4.27 -9.29 -3.52
CA VAL A 49 5.08 -10.00 -4.54
C VAL A 49 4.36 -10.04 -5.88
N SER A 50 3.10 -10.47 -5.93
CA SER A 50 2.34 -10.59 -7.20
C SER A 50 2.11 -9.25 -7.90
N LYS A 51 2.05 -8.14 -7.16
CA LYS A 51 1.98 -6.76 -7.70
C LYS A 51 3.35 -6.13 -7.93
N GLY A 52 4.44 -6.87 -7.72
CA GLY A 52 5.82 -6.43 -7.88
C GLY A 52 6.16 -5.21 -7.01
N ILE A 53 5.61 -5.16 -5.80
CA ILE A 53 5.97 -4.20 -4.75
C ILE A 53 7.26 -4.68 -4.09
N LEU A 54 7.29 -5.93 -3.63
CA LEU A 54 8.53 -6.60 -3.23
C LEU A 54 9.31 -7.03 -4.47
N SER A 55 10.64 -7.06 -4.34
CA SER A 55 11.48 -7.72 -5.33
C SER A 55 11.38 -9.24 -5.18
N SER A 56 11.61 -9.94 -6.29
CA SER A 56 11.65 -11.40 -6.38
C SER A 56 12.58 -11.80 -7.53
N ALA A 57 12.79 -13.09 -7.75
CA ALA A 57 13.57 -13.55 -8.91
C ALA A 57 13.04 -13.01 -10.26
N ASN A 58 11.75 -12.67 -10.33
CA ASN A 58 11.06 -12.23 -11.55
C ASN A 58 10.73 -10.72 -11.57
N SER A 59 11.02 -9.98 -10.50
CA SER A 59 10.61 -8.58 -10.35
C SER A 59 11.66 -7.77 -9.60
N GLN A 60 12.00 -6.59 -10.12
CA GLN A 60 12.91 -5.66 -9.43
C GLN A 60 12.30 -5.03 -8.17
N GLY A 61 10.98 -5.13 -7.96
CA GLY A 61 10.28 -4.50 -6.84
C GLY A 61 10.10 -2.98 -7.01
N LYS A 62 9.52 -2.33 -6.00
CA LYS A 62 9.31 -0.88 -5.93
C LYS A 62 9.79 -0.35 -4.59
N MET A 63 10.38 0.84 -4.61
CA MET A 63 10.76 1.57 -3.40
C MET A 63 9.71 2.61 -2.98
N ALA A 64 8.73 2.87 -3.84
CA ALA A 64 7.68 3.84 -3.63
C ALA A 64 6.52 3.60 -4.59
N MET A 65 5.31 3.99 -4.19
CA MET A 65 4.16 4.01 -5.10
C MET A 65 3.04 4.91 -4.57
N ARG A 66 1.98 5.06 -5.37
CA ARG A 66 0.74 5.71 -4.95
C ARG A 66 -0.32 4.69 -4.51
N PHE A 67 -1.05 5.04 -3.46
CA PHE A 67 -2.23 4.36 -2.99
C PHE A 67 -3.48 5.21 -3.21
N TYR A 68 -4.55 4.57 -3.65
CA TYR A 68 -5.78 5.21 -4.12
C TYR A 68 -6.97 4.71 -3.30
N PRO A 69 -7.28 5.32 -2.13
CA PRO A 69 -8.49 5.02 -1.38
C PRO A 69 -9.77 5.34 -2.18
N PRO A 70 -10.95 4.91 -1.71
CA PRO A 70 -12.22 5.07 -2.44
C PRO A 70 -12.56 6.52 -2.81
N TRP A 71 -12.12 7.49 -2.00
CA TRP A 71 -12.37 8.92 -2.23
C TRP A 71 -11.47 9.56 -3.29
N CYS A 72 -10.49 8.84 -3.84
CA CYS A 72 -9.70 9.31 -4.97
C CYS A 72 -10.52 9.20 -6.27
N SER A 73 -11.08 10.31 -6.74
CA SER A 73 -11.76 10.42 -8.04
C SER A 73 -10.83 10.86 -9.17
N ASP A 74 -11.36 10.84 -10.40
CA ASP A 74 -10.73 11.39 -11.62
C ASP A 74 -9.35 10.80 -11.92
N LEU A 75 -9.25 9.48 -11.78
CA LEU A 75 -8.03 8.72 -12.00
C LEU A 75 -7.85 8.37 -13.47
N ASN A 76 -6.60 8.43 -13.95
CA ASN A 76 -6.25 7.90 -15.27
C ASN A 76 -6.37 6.38 -15.30
N ARG A 77 -6.30 5.78 -16.51
CA ARG A 77 -6.50 4.34 -16.72
C ARG A 77 -5.58 3.46 -15.83
N THR A 78 -4.31 3.81 -15.71
CA THR A 78 -3.34 3.05 -14.90
C THR A 78 -3.63 3.14 -13.40
N ALA A 79 -3.99 4.34 -12.92
CA ALA A 79 -4.38 4.57 -11.55
C ALA A 79 -5.70 3.86 -11.20
N LEU A 80 -6.67 3.80 -12.12
CA LEU A 80 -7.91 3.03 -11.93
C LEU A 80 -7.65 1.53 -11.79
N VAL A 81 -6.78 0.96 -12.63
CA VAL A 81 -6.40 -0.47 -12.51
C VAL A 81 -5.71 -0.72 -11.18
N THR A 82 -4.86 0.22 -10.72
CA THR A 82 -4.16 0.12 -9.45
C THR A 82 -5.13 0.22 -8.26
N GLN A 83 -6.03 1.20 -8.29
CA GLN A 83 -7.08 1.39 -7.28
C GLN A 83 -7.93 0.13 -7.13
N ARG A 84 -8.40 -0.47 -8.24
CA ARG A 84 -9.28 -1.64 -8.20
C ARG A 84 -8.76 -2.77 -7.33
N TRP A 85 -7.48 -3.13 -7.46
CA TRP A 85 -6.94 -4.21 -6.62
C TRP A 85 -6.60 -3.72 -5.22
N GLN A 86 -6.15 -2.47 -5.06
CA GLN A 86 -5.86 -1.90 -3.74
C GLN A 86 -7.10 -1.87 -2.84
N LEU A 87 -8.28 -1.59 -3.41
CA LEU A 87 -9.53 -1.52 -2.66
C LEU A 87 -9.95 -2.84 -2.03
N ASN A 88 -9.48 -3.99 -2.53
CA ASN A 88 -9.70 -5.30 -1.89
C ASN A 88 -9.01 -5.41 -0.52
N TYR A 89 -8.06 -4.50 -0.25
CA TYR A 89 -7.19 -4.49 0.93
C TYR A 89 -7.35 -3.21 1.75
N PHE A 90 -8.44 -2.46 1.54
CA PHE A 90 -8.68 -1.17 2.16
C PHE A 90 -9.70 -1.27 3.29
N ILE A 91 -9.38 -0.64 4.43
CA ILE A 91 -10.28 -0.47 5.58
C ILE A 91 -10.56 1.02 5.75
N ASP A 92 -11.84 1.41 5.67
CA ASP A 92 -12.27 2.79 5.93
C ASP A 92 -12.38 3.03 7.44
N LEU A 93 -11.60 3.99 7.94
CA LEU A 93 -11.59 4.43 9.34
C LEU A 93 -12.21 5.83 9.52
N SER A 94 -12.80 6.39 8.47
CA SER A 94 -13.45 7.70 8.49
C SER A 94 -14.75 7.67 9.30
N ARG A 95 -15.31 6.47 9.50
CA ARG A 95 -16.47 6.22 10.36
C ARG A 95 -15.98 5.79 11.74
N ASN A 96 -16.11 6.66 12.75
CA ASN A 96 -16.03 6.21 14.13
C ASN A 96 -17.20 5.25 14.37
N ASN A 97 -16.94 4.01 14.79
CA ASN A 97 -17.96 3.22 15.48
C ASN A 97 -18.16 3.80 16.88
N GLU A 98 -18.85 4.94 16.97
CA GLU A 98 -19.52 5.33 18.21
C GLU A 98 -20.85 4.59 18.24
N GLY A 99 -20.83 3.37 18.78
CA GLY A 99 -22.03 2.52 18.77
C GLY A 99 -21.81 1.08 19.24
N VAL A 100 -20.95 0.84 20.23
CA VAL A 100 -21.10 -0.34 21.09
C VAL A 100 -21.32 0.19 22.51
N THR A 101 -22.56 0.58 22.79
CA THR A 101 -23.04 0.69 24.17
C THR A 101 -22.97 -0.71 24.78
N THR A 102 -22.17 -0.82 25.84
CA THR A 102 -22.19 -1.94 26.79
C THR A 102 -23.47 -1.88 27.62
#